data_AF-A0A820J3C9-F1
#
_entry.id   AF-A0A820J3C9-F1
#
_cell.length_a   1.000
_cell.length_b   1.000
_cell.length_c   1.000
_cell.angle_alpha   90.00
_cell.angle_beta   90.00
_cell.angle_gamma   90.00
#
_symmetry.space_group_name_H-M   'P 1'
#
loop_
_entity.id
_entity.type
_entity.pdbx_description
1 polymer ?
#
loop_
_entity_poly.entity_id
_entity_poly.type
_entity_poly.pdbx_seq_one_letter_code
_entity_poly.pdbx_strand_id
1 'polypeptide(L)'
;LRHRQCDYDDYELLLTRVVGQPSVGSLCDSPWNKAPILVFQNEVRTQLNNKAGIHNAAQLGHVPMICVAQDTCSGKPIEDPILIKKLLELSDSKTEHLPGLLLFVHGMPVILTQNIAIELGLINGINRIFRQLVYQADSVSTDVLSEIFPKNTQYVHQPLYALIEIAKSKIESNLEEPQPKLVPILVIEQTFRV
;
A
#
# COMPACT_ATOMS: atom_id res chain seq x y z
N LEU A 1 24.31 7.30 19.42
CA LEU A 1 23.67 7.49 18.08
C LEU A 1 23.10 8.91 17.80
N ARG A 2 22.18 9.47 18.62
CA ARG A 2 21.52 10.77 18.36
C ARG A 2 22.48 11.97 18.22
N HIS A 3 23.56 11.98 18.99
CA HIS A 3 24.58 13.03 18.95
C HIS A 3 25.76 12.69 18.01
N ARG A 4 25.56 11.71 17.11
CA ARG A 4 26.60 11.18 16.20
C ARG A 4 27.82 10.58 16.92
N GLN A 5 27.69 10.31 18.21
CA GLN A 5 28.64 9.50 18.98
C GLN A 5 28.04 8.09 19.07
N CYS A 6 28.79 7.10 18.59
CA CYS A 6 28.48 5.68 18.69
C CYS A 6 29.82 5.00 18.91
N ASP A 7 30.02 4.40 20.06
CA ASP A 7 31.25 3.66 20.36
C ASP A 7 31.05 2.16 20.12
N TYR A 8 32.07 1.38 20.47
CA TYR A 8 32.04 -0.06 20.27
C TYR A 8 31.01 -0.75 21.18
N ASP A 9 30.83 -0.25 22.40
CA ASP A 9 29.87 -0.83 23.35
C ASP A 9 28.42 -0.58 22.88
N ASP A 10 28.14 0.60 22.33
CA ASP A 10 26.86 0.89 21.65
C ASP A 10 26.59 -0.09 20.49
N TYR A 11 27.61 -0.36 19.67
CA TYR A 11 27.51 -1.28 18.54
C TYR A 11 27.20 -2.71 18.99
N GLU A 12 27.95 -3.24 19.96
CA GLU A 12 27.73 -4.57 20.53
C GLU A 12 26.33 -4.67 21.17
N LEU A 13 25.87 -3.62 21.85
CA LEU A 13 24.50 -3.56 22.38
C LEU A 13 23.44 -3.67 21.28
N LEU A 14 23.61 -2.99 20.14
CA LEU A 14 22.67 -3.09 19.02
C LEU A 14 22.66 -4.49 18.39
N LEU A 15 23.81 -5.16 18.32
CA LEU A 15 23.89 -6.54 17.84
C LEU A 15 23.07 -7.50 18.70
N THR A 16 22.98 -7.27 20.01
CA THR A 16 22.10 -8.07 20.90
C THR A 16 20.61 -7.91 20.57
N ARG A 17 20.23 -6.89 19.79
CA ARG A 17 18.83 -6.60 19.41
C ARG A 17 18.48 -7.09 18.02
N VAL A 18 19.39 -7.78 17.33
CA VAL A 18 19.09 -8.47 16.08
C VAL A 18 18.21 -9.69 16.41
N VAL A 19 16.93 -9.58 16.04
CA VAL A 19 15.95 -10.64 16.22
C VAL A 19 15.96 -11.55 15.00
N GLY A 20 16.17 -12.85 15.21
CA GLY A 20 16.23 -13.87 14.16
C GLY A 20 16.34 -15.26 14.77
N GLN A 21 16.49 -16.31 13.96
CA GLN A 21 16.85 -17.61 14.53
C GLN A 21 18.30 -17.53 15.06
N PRO A 22 18.58 -17.96 16.31
CA PRO A 22 17.75 -18.80 17.18
C PRO A 22 16.93 -18.07 18.26
N SER A 23 16.97 -16.74 18.34
CA SER A 23 16.34 -15.96 19.43
C SER A 23 14.81 -15.89 19.35
N VAL A 24 14.21 -16.15 18.18
CA VAL A 24 12.76 -16.30 18.00
C VAL A 24 12.44 -17.54 17.18
N GLY A 25 11.51 -18.36 17.66
CA GLY A 25 11.08 -19.59 16.99
C GLY A 25 10.44 -19.33 15.62
N SER A 26 9.50 -18.39 15.55
CA SER A 26 8.81 -17.99 14.32
C SER A 26 8.43 -16.51 14.34
N LEU A 27 8.64 -15.83 13.21
CA LEU A 27 8.17 -14.44 13.00
C LEU A 27 6.67 -14.38 12.65
N CYS A 28 6.03 -15.53 12.42
CA CYS A 28 4.57 -15.61 12.21
C CYS A 28 3.78 -15.58 13.52
N ASP A 29 4.46 -15.69 14.67
CA ASP A 29 3.83 -15.66 15.98
C ASP A 29 3.72 -14.22 16.50
N SER A 30 2.75 -14.00 17.40
CA SER A 30 2.63 -12.73 18.12
C SER A 30 3.84 -12.53 19.05
N PRO A 31 4.40 -11.31 19.18
CA PRO A 31 3.93 -10.04 18.58
C PRO A 31 4.51 -9.74 17.18
N TRP A 32 5.42 -10.57 16.67
CA TRP A 32 6.19 -10.33 15.45
C TRP A 32 5.32 -10.21 14.20
N ASN A 33 4.25 -11.01 14.13
CA ASN A 33 3.31 -10.99 13.01
C ASN A 33 2.50 -9.68 12.86
N LYS A 34 2.54 -8.79 13.86
CA LYS A 34 1.90 -7.48 13.84
C LYS A 34 2.91 -6.33 13.97
N ALA A 35 4.19 -6.64 14.07
CA ALA A 35 5.22 -5.62 14.27
C ALA A 35 5.36 -4.77 13.00
N PRO A 36 5.39 -3.43 13.11
CA PRO A 36 5.67 -2.58 11.96
C PRO A 36 7.11 -2.79 11.49
N ILE A 37 7.30 -2.87 10.17
CA ILE A 37 8.63 -2.98 9.56
C ILE A 37 9.06 -1.59 9.08
N LEU A 38 10.20 -1.12 9.57
CA LEU A 38 10.80 0.15 9.16
C LEU A 38 11.97 -0.13 8.22
N VAL A 39 11.98 0.58 7.09
CA VAL A 39 13.04 0.48 6.08
C VAL A 39 13.46 1.86 5.61
N PHE A 40 14.70 1.98 5.15
CA PHE A 40 15.27 3.24 4.69
C PHE A 40 14.81 3.63 3.27
N GLN A 41 14.63 2.65 2.39
CA GLN A 41 14.30 2.87 0.98
C GLN A 41 12.82 2.64 0.71
N ASN A 42 12.19 3.54 -0.05
CA ASN A 42 10.79 3.44 -0.44
C ASN A 42 10.55 2.21 -1.34
N GLU A 43 11.51 1.88 -2.20
CA GLU A 43 11.47 0.71 -3.07
C GLU A 43 11.33 -0.58 -2.25
N VAL A 44 12.14 -0.71 -1.19
CA VAL A 44 12.10 -1.86 -0.28
C VAL A 44 10.77 -1.91 0.47
N ARG A 45 10.26 -0.76 0.94
CA ARG A 45 8.94 -0.67 1.58
C ARG A 45 7.85 -1.20 0.66
N THR A 46 7.83 -0.75 -0.59
CA THR A 46 6.84 -1.15 -1.59
C THR A 46 6.92 -2.64 -1.88
N GLN A 47 8.12 -3.20 -2.05
CA GLN A 47 8.30 -4.65 -2.23
C GLN A 47 7.81 -5.47 -1.03
N LEU A 48 8.10 -5.02 0.20
CA LEU A 48 7.64 -5.67 1.42
C LEU A 48 6.12 -5.61 1.55
N ASN A 49 5.52 -4.46 1.29
CA ASN A 49 4.07 -4.28 1.31
C ASN A 49 3.38 -5.16 0.27
N ASN A 50 3.91 -5.25 -0.95
CA ASN A 50 3.38 -6.13 -2.00
C ASN A 50 3.45 -7.60 -1.57
N LYS A 51 4.60 -8.05 -1.04
CA LYS A 51 4.75 -9.44 -0.54
C LYS A 51 3.77 -9.73 0.61
N ALA A 52 3.66 -8.83 1.58
CA ALA A 52 2.74 -8.98 2.71
C ALA A 52 1.27 -9.03 2.24
N GLY A 53 0.89 -8.16 1.30
CA GLY A 53 -0.46 -8.15 0.73
C GLY A 53 -0.78 -9.43 -0.05
N ILE A 54 0.13 -9.89 -0.91
CA ILE A 54 -0.03 -11.14 -1.68
C ILE A 54 -0.18 -12.34 -0.73
N HIS A 55 0.68 -12.43 0.28
CA HIS A 55 0.63 -13.51 1.27
C HIS A 55 -0.71 -13.50 2.04
N ASN A 56 -1.17 -12.32 2.47
CA ASN A 56 -2.46 -12.16 3.14
C ASN A 56 -3.62 -12.56 2.23
N ALA A 57 -3.61 -12.13 0.96
CA ALA A 57 -4.61 -12.51 -0.03
C ALA A 57 -4.72 -14.03 -0.17
N ALA A 58 -3.58 -14.73 -0.26
CA ALA A 58 -3.54 -16.18 -0.33
C ALA A 58 -4.11 -16.85 0.93
N GLN A 59 -3.80 -16.34 2.12
CA GLN A 59 -4.32 -16.86 3.39
C GLN A 59 -5.85 -16.71 3.52
N LEU A 60 -6.39 -15.59 3.04
CA LEU A 60 -7.83 -15.29 3.11
C LEU A 60 -8.62 -15.85 1.91
N GLY A 61 -7.95 -16.46 0.92
CA GLY A 61 -8.60 -16.91 -0.31
C GLY A 61 -9.13 -15.76 -1.16
N HIS A 62 -8.54 -14.57 -1.05
CA HIS A 62 -8.89 -13.40 -1.85
C HIS A 62 -8.02 -13.30 -3.10
N VAL A 63 -8.62 -12.85 -4.20
CA VAL A 63 -7.90 -12.54 -5.43
C VAL A 63 -7.27 -11.15 -5.30
N PRO A 64 -5.94 -11.01 -5.49
CA PRO A 64 -5.30 -9.70 -5.52
C PRO A 64 -5.80 -8.86 -6.70
N MET A 65 -6.12 -7.59 -6.42
CA MET A 65 -6.43 -6.60 -7.46
C MET A 65 -5.29 -5.60 -7.57
N ILE A 66 -4.88 -5.25 -8.78
CA ILE A 66 -3.88 -4.22 -9.05
C ILE A 66 -4.58 -3.08 -9.76
N CYS A 67 -4.53 -1.89 -9.17
CA CYS A 67 -4.85 -0.66 -9.87
C CYS A 67 -3.65 -0.27 -10.72
N VAL A 68 -3.85 -0.17 -12.04
CA VAL A 68 -2.82 0.18 -13.02
C VAL A 68 -2.85 1.68 -13.24
N ALA A 69 -1.70 2.35 -13.13
CA ALA A 69 -1.59 3.76 -13.44
C ALA A 69 -1.83 4.01 -14.94
N GLN A 70 -2.50 5.12 -15.24
CA GLN A 70 -2.74 5.58 -16.60
C GLN A 70 -1.90 6.84 -16.86
N ASP A 71 -0.84 6.68 -17.64
CA ASP A 71 0.09 7.77 -17.91
C ASP A 71 -0.22 8.47 -19.24
N THR A 72 -0.10 9.79 -19.25
CA THR A 72 -0.20 10.62 -20.45
C THR A 72 1.01 11.55 -20.57
N CYS A 73 1.37 11.90 -21.80
CA CYS A 73 2.38 12.92 -22.08
C CYS A 73 1.72 14.06 -22.86
N SER A 74 1.73 15.27 -22.29
CA SER A 74 1.05 16.45 -22.85
C SER A 74 -0.43 16.18 -23.19
N GLY A 75 -1.13 15.43 -22.32
CA GLY A 75 -2.54 15.09 -22.47
C GLY A 75 -2.84 13.97 -23.49
N LYS A 76 -1.81 13.36 -24.09
CA LYS A 76 -1.98 12.21 -24.98
C LYS A 76 -1.62 10.91 -24.26
N PRO A 77 -2.43 9.85 -24.37
CA PRO A 77 -2.07 8.54 -23.85
C PRO A 77 -0.72 8.08 -24.40
N ILE A 78 0.07 7.44 -23.55
CA ILE A 78 1.31 6.80 -23.97
C ILE A 78 0.95 5.46 -24.62
N GLU A 79 1.37 5.26 -25.87
CA GLU A 79 1.06 4.04 -26.65
C GLU A 79 2.24 3.08 -26.78
N ASP A 80 3.48 3.55 -26.58
CA ASP A 80 4.69 2.70 -26.70
C ASP A 80 4.73 1.68 -25.54
N PRO A 81 4.59 0.38 -25.81
CA PRO A 81 4.54 -0.65 -24.77
C PRO A 81 5.84 -0.74 -23.96
N ILE A 82 6.99 -0.40 -24.55
CA ILE A 82 8.27 -0.38 -23.84
C ILE A 82 8.28 0.76 -22.82
N LEU A 83 7.79 1.94 -23.20
CA LEU A 83 7.69 3.09 -22.31
C LEU A 83 6.66 2.87 -21.21
N ILE A 84 5.46 2.35 -21.55
CA ILE A 84 4.42 1.99 -20.57
C ILE A 84 5.01 1.07 -19.50
N LYS A 85 5.69 -0.01 -19.91
CA LYS A 85 6.31 -0.95 -18.97
C LYS A 85 7.31 -0.26 -18.05
N LYS A 86 8.17 0.62 -18.59
CA LYS A 86 9.16 1.37 -17.78
C LYS A 86 8.51 2.32 -16.78
N LEU A 87 7.38 2.94 -17.13
CA LEU A 87 6.64 3.82 -16.24
C LEU A 87 5.96 3.04 -15.12
N LEU A 88 5.36 1.89 -15.45
CA LEU A 88 4.76 0.99 -14.45
C LEU A 88 5.79 0.45 -13.45
N GLU A 89 7.01 0.19 -13.90
CA GLU A 89 8.14 -0.29 -13.08
C GLU A 89 8.92 0.85 -12.38
N LEU A 90 8.54 2.11 -12.60
CA LEU A 90 9.23 3.25 -12.02
C LEU A 90 9.06 3.24 -10.50
N SER A 91 10.15 3.58 -9.79
CA SER A 91 10.09 3.69 -8.34
C SER A 91 9.15 4.80 -7.89
N ASP A 92 8.39 4.53 -6.82
CA ASP A 92 7.52 5.50 -6.15
C ASP A 92 8.30 6.69 -5.57
N SER A 93 9.62 6.58 -5.40
CA SER A 93 10.49 7.71 -5.04
C SER A 93 10.59 8.78 -6.12
N LYS A 94 10.29 8.44 -7.37
CA LYS A 94 10.33 9.35 -8.53
C LYS A 94 8.97 9.90 -8.94
N THR A 95 7.89 9.39 -8.35
CA THR A 95 6.50 9.71 -8.68
C THR A 95 5.71 10.20 -7.47
N GLU A 96 6.35 10.93 -6.56
CA GLU A 96 5.69 11.48 -5.34
C GLU A 96 4.90 10.42 -4.54
N HIS A 97 5.46 9.21 -4.45
CA HIS A 97 4.86 8.05 -3.76
C HIS A 97 3.65 7.42 -4.47
N LEU A 98 3.49 7.66 -5.78
CA LEU A 98 2.44 7.06 -6.61
C LEU A 98 3.01 5.91 -7.44
N PRO A 99 2.80 4.64 -7.05
CA PRO A 99 3.33 3.50 -7.80
C PRO A 99 2.53 3.29 -9.09
N GLY A 100 3.21 2.80 -10.14
CA GLY A 100 2.55 2.42 -11.39
C GLY A 100 1.60 1.23 -11.24
N LEU A 101 1.86 0.34 -10.26
CA LEU A 101 1.04 -0.81 -9.93
C LEU A 101 0.73 -0.79 -8.43
N LEU A 102 -0.52 -0.48 -8.06
CA LEU A 102 -0.96 -0.39 -6.68
C LEU A 102 -1.80 -1.61 -6.28
N LEU A 103 -1.30 -2.38 -5.31
CA LEU A 103 -1.95 -3.58 -4.80
C LEU A 103 -3.11 -3.26 -3.85
N PHE A 104 -4.25 -3.93 -4.10
CA PHE A 104 -5.44 -3.93 -3.27
C PHE A 104 -5.89 -5.36 -2.95
N VAL A 105 -6.10 -5.61 -1.66
CA VAL A 105 -6.61 -6.88 -1.13
C VAL A 105 -7.65 -6.56 -0.07
N HIS A 106 -8.84 -7.16 -0.17
CA HIS A 106 -9.90 -6.93 0.80
C HIS A 106 -9.40 -7.11 2.25
N GLY A 107 -9.68 -6.14 3.11
CA GLY A 107 -9.29 -6.17 4.52
C GLY A 107 -7.85 -5.71 4.80
N MET A 108 -7.05 -5.36 3.79
CA MET A 108 -5.68 -4.91 4.04
C MET A 108 -5.65 -3.53 4.73
N PRO A 109 -4.70 -3.32 5.66
CA PRO A 109 -4.46 -1.99 6.20
C PRO A 109 -3.88 -1.08 5.12
N VAL A 110 -4.40 0.14 5.04
CA VAL A 110 -3.94 1.19 4.12
C VAL A 110 -3.72 2.49 4.89
N ILE A 111 -2.81 3.32 4.39
CA ILE A 111 -2.52 4.65 4.93
C ILE A 111 -2.92 5.68 3.89
N LEU A 112 -3.67 6.71 4.31
CA LEU A 112 -3.91 7.86 3.46
C LEU A 112 -2.62 8.68 3.34
N THR A 113 -2.26 9.05 2.12
CA THR A 113 -1.04 9.84 1.84
C THR A 113 -1.31 11.33 1.69
N GLN A 114 -2.57 11.74 1.67
CA GLN A 114 -3.00 13.12 1.44
C GLN A 114 -4.14 13.51 2.38
N ASN A 115 -4.29 14.81 2.63
CA ASN A 115 -5.44 15.36 3.34
C ASN A 115 -6.60 15.51 2.36
N ILE A 116 -7.68 14.78 2.58
CA ILE A 116 -8.85 14.77 1.69
C ILE A 116 -9.99 15.57 2.32
N ALA A 117 -10.33 15.25 3.57
CA ALA A 117 -11.40 15.91 4.33
C ALA A 117 -11.03 15.87 5.81
N ILE A 118 -10.36 16.93 6.27
CA ILE A 118 -9.78 17.01 7.62
C ILE A 118 -10.90 16.94 8.67
N GLU A 119 -12.02 17.58 8.40
CA GLU A 119 -13.23 17.60 9.22
C GLU A 119 -13.87 16.21 9.39
N LEU A 120 -13.60 15.29 8.46
CA LEU A 120 -14.03 13.89 8.53
C LEU A 120 -12.95 12.95 9.06
N GLY A 121 -11.78 13.48 9.46
CA GLY A 121 -10.63 12.70 9.89
C GLY A 121 -9.97 11.92 8.74
N LEU A 122 -10.14 12.36 7.49
CA LEU A 122 -9.44 11.83 6.32
C LEU A 122 -8.18 12.64 6.08
N ILE A 123 -7.18 12.39 6.90
CA ILE A 123 -5.90 13.10 6.91
C ILE A 123 -4.74 12.18 6.56
N ASN A 124 -3.65 12.76 6.06
CA ASN A 124 -2.41 12.05 5.78
C ASN A 124 -1.90 11.32 7.04
N GLY A 125 -1.42 10.08 6.85
CA GLY A 125 -0.82 9.25 7.89
C GLY A 125 -1.81 8.40 8.67
N ILE A 126 -3.11 8.49 8.39
CA ILE A 126 -4.11 7.75 9.15
C ILE A 126 -4.33 6.33 8.61
N ASN A 127 -4.32 5.35 9.52
CA ASN A 127 -4.58 3.95 9.20
C ASN A 127 -6.06 3.71 8.95
N ARG A 128 -6.36 2.98 7.87
CA ARG A 128 -7.71 2.60 7.42
C ARG A 128 -7.69 1.16 6.94
N ILE A 129 -8.87 0.59 6.75
CA ILE A 129 -9.00 -0.76 6.17
C ILE A 129 -9.58 -0.62 4.78
N PHE A 130 -8.89 -1.15 3.78
CA PHE A 130 -9.44 -1.22 2.42
C PHE A 130 -10.53 -2.28 2.34
N ARG A 131 -11.66 -1.95 1.72
CA ARG A 131 -12.81 -2.86 1.59
C ARG A 131 -13.08 -3.26 0.15
N GLN A 132 -13.06 -2.33 -0.79
CA GLN A 132 -13.41 -2.63 -2.17
C GLN A 132 -12.83 -1.61 -3.13
N LEU A 133 -12.41 -2.07 -4.31
CA LEU A 133 -12.14 -1.20 -5.44
C LEU A 133 -13.36 -1.25 -6.35
N VAL A 134 -13.90 -0.08 -6.69
CA VAL A 134 -15.00 0.05 -7.64
C VAL A 134 -14.43 0.53 -8.95
N TYR A 135 -14.81 -0.11 -10.06
CA TYR A 135 -14.23 0.08 -11.39
C TYR A 135 -15.24 -0.26 -12.48
N GLN A 136 -14.92 0.13 -13.72
CA GLN A 136 -15.73 -0.23 -14.90
C GLN A 136 -15.50 -1.70 -15.27
N ALA A 137 -16.56 -2.46 -15.57
CA ALA A 137 -16.49 -3.92 -15.72
C ALA A 137 -15.60 -4.39 -16.88
N ASP A 138 -15.51 -3.59 -17.94
CA ASP A 138 -14.67 -3.79 -19.13
C ASP A 138 -13.21 -3.37 -18.93
N SER A 139 -12.87 -2.81 -17.77
CA SER A 139 -11.52 -2.32 -17.47
C SER A 139 -10.62 -3.33 -16.76
N VAL A 140 -11.08 -4.58 -16.60
CA VAL A 140 -10.32 -5.64 -15.94
C VAL A 140 -9.63 -6.51 -16.98
N SER A 141 -8.33 -6.72 -16.80
CA SER A 141 -7.54 -7.67 -17.57
C SER A 141 -6.86 -8.67 -16.64
N THR A 142 -6.59 -9.88 -17.15
CA THR A 142 -5.78 -10.90 -16.49
C THR A 142 -4.41 -11.05 -17.13
N ASP A 143 -4.08 -10.17 -18.08
CA ASP A 143 -2.80 -10.16 -18.76
C ASP A 143 -1.70 -9.78 -17.76
N VAL A 144 -0.67 -10.60 -17.66
CA VAL A 144 0.38 -10.44 -16.66
C VAL A 144 1.22 -9.21 -17.01
N LEU A 145 1.06 -8.13 -16.23
CA LEU A 145 1.86 -6.91 -16.35
C LEU A 145 3.16 -6.97 -15.53
N SER A 146 3.23 -7.85 -14.53
CA SER A 146 4.41 -8.01 -13.68
C SER A 146 4.48 -9.42 -13.11
N GLU A 147 5.68 -10.00 -13.12
CA GLU A 147 5.97 -11.32 -12.55
C GLU A 147 5.94 -11.34 -11.00
N ILE A 148 5.84 -10.17 -10.37
CA ILE A 148 5.80 -10.03 -8.91
C ILE A 148 4.46 -10.52 -8.35
N PHE A 149 3.38 -10.41 -9.14
CA PHE A 149 2.03 -10.74 -8.69
C PHE A 149 1.60 -12.14 -9.13
N PRO A 150 0.72 -12.83 -8.36
CA PRO A 150 0.19 -14.13 -8.73
C PRO A 150 -0.52 -14.14 -10.10
N LYS A 151 -0.55 -15.31 -10.75
CA LYS A 151 -1.18 -15.47 -12.08
C LYS A 151 -2.69 -15.19 -12.11
N ASN A 152 -3.37 -15.31 -10.98
CA ASN A 152 -4.81 -15.02 -10.87
C ASN A 152 -5.11 -13.56 -10.54
N THR A 153 -4.10 -12.68 -10.52
CA THR A 153 -4.27 -11.26 -10.26
C THR A 153 -5.14 -10.58 -11.31
N GLN A 154 -6.03 -9.71 -10.84
CA GLN A 154 -6.87 -8.86 -11.69
C GLN A 154 -6.23 -7.47 -11.82
N TYR A 155 -5.95 -7.04 -13.04
CA TYR A 155 -5.43 -5.71 -13.33
C TYR A 155 -6.56 -4.80 -13.78
N VAL A 156 -6.81 -3.77 -12.99
CA VAL A 156 -7.89 -2.80 -13.14
C VAL A 156 -7.33 -1.52 -13.74
N HIS A 157 -7.76 -1.18 -14.95
CA HIS A 157 -7.29 -0.02 -15.69
C HIS A 157 -8.14 1.23 -15.45
N GLN A 158 -9.44 1.10 -15.18
CA GLN A 158 -10.34 2.25 -14.96
C GLN A 158 -11.05 2.15 -13.60
N PRO A 159 -10.31 2.36 -12.50
CA PRO A 159 -10.91 2.53 -11.19
C PRO A 159 -11.80 3.78 -11.16
N LEU A 160 -12.89 3.72 -10.40
CA LEU A 160 -13.76 4.85 -10.10
C LEU A 160 -13.44 5.42 -8.72
N TYR A 161 -13.35 4.54 -7.71
CA TYR A 161 -12.97 4.88 -6.34
C TYR A 161 -12.63 3.64 -5.52
N ALA A 162 -11.88 3.82 -4.44
CA ALA A 162 -11.66 2.81 -3.41
C ALA A 162 -12.55 3.08 -2.20
N LEU A 163 -13.26 2.06 -1.71
CA LEU A 163 -13.99 2.12 -0.45
C LEU A 163 -13.05 1.73 0.70
N ILE A 164 -12.89 2.66 1.64
CA ILE A 164 -12.16 2.44 2.88
C ILE A 164 -13.09 2.50 4.08
N GLU A 165 -12.75 1.75 5.11
CA GLU A 165 -13.41 1.81 6.39
C GLU A 165 -12.71 2.76 7.34
N ILE A 166 -13.52 3.60 7.99
CA ILE A 166 -13.10 4.50 9.06
C ILE A 166 -13.67 3.95 10.37
N ALA A 167 -12.80 3.57 11.31
CA ALA A 167 -13.21 3.36 12.70
C ALA A 167 -13.76 4.69 13.25
N LYS A 168 -14.92 4.69 13.92
CA LYS A 168 -15.60 5.92 14.36
C LYS A 168 -14.60 6.91 14.99
N SER A 169 -14.74 8.17 14.57
CA SER A 169 -14.23 9.36 15.25
C SER A 169 -14.41 9.24 16.77
N LYS A 170 -13.50 9.83 17.56
CA LYS A 170 -13.52 9.92 19.04
C LYS A 170 -14.71 10.74 19.58
N ILE A 171 -15.91 10.49 19.10
CA ILE A 171 -17.16 11.00 19.68
C ILE A 171 -17.84 9.78 20.27
N GLU A 172 -17.55 9.54 21.55
CA GLU A 172 -18.29 8.64 22.42
C GLU A 172 -19.76 9.10 22.45
N SER A 173 -20.57 8.50 21.59
CA SER A 173 -22.01 8.56 21.69
C SER A 173 -22.46 7.17 22.14
N ASN A 174 -23.02 7.11 23.36
CA ASN A 174 -23.54 5.91 24.03
C ASN A 174 -24.80 5.34 23.34
N LEU A 175 -24.81 5.22 22.02
CA LEU A 175 -25.93 4.76 21.22
C LEU A 175 -25.42 3.73 20.22
N GLU A 176 -25.74 2.46 20.51
CA GLU A 176 -25.65 1.22 19.70
C GLU A 176 -24.37 1.00 18.88
N GLU A 177 -23.86 -0.23 18.88
CA GLU A 177 -22.61 -0.62 18.22
C GLU A 177 -22.42 0.11 16.88
N PRO A 178 -21.45 1.04 16.80
CA PRO A 178 -21.20 1.81 15.61
C PRO A 178 -20.94 0.94 14.38
N GLN A 179 -21.86 0.89 13.42
CA GLN A 179 -21.53 0.29 12.14
C GLN A 179 -20.35 1.03 11.49
N PRO A 180 -19.37 0.31 10.91
CA PRO A 180 -18.23 0.92 10.24
C PRO A 180 -18.70 1.85 9.12
N LYS A 181 -18.17 3.09 9.09
CA LYS A 181 -18.49 4.04 8.03
C LYS A 181 -17.55 3.81 6.84
N LEU A 182 -18.13 3.42 5.72
CA LEU A 182 -17.42 3.33 4.45
C LEU A 182 -17.33 4.71 3.81
N VAL A 183 -16.15 5.04 3.30
CA VAL A 183 -15.90 6.31 2.60
C VAL A 183 -15.23 6.04 1.26
N PRO A 184 -15.74 6.62 0.16
CA PRO A 184 -15.10 6.52 -1.14
C PRO A 184 -13.89 7.46 -1.23
N ILE A 185 -12.79 6.94 -1.74
CA ILE A 185 -11.56 7.67 -2.08
C ILE A 185 -11.45 7.67 -3.60
N LEU A 186 -11.58 8.85 -4.19
CA LEU A 186 -11.53 9.04 -5.64
C LEU A 186 -10.12 8.82 -6.17
N VAL A 187 -10.06 8.44 -7.44
CA VAL A 187 -8.81 8.42 -8.21
C VAL A 187 -8.25 9.84 -8.30
N ILE A 188 -6.93 9.95 -8.19
CA ILE A 188 -6.22 11.22 -8.29
C ILE A 188 -5.46 11.30 -9.60
N GLU A 189 -5.37 12.49 -10.16
CA GLU A 189 -4.51 12.82 -11.29
C GLU A 189 -3.34 13.67 -10.78
N GLN A 190 -2.11 13.32 -11.19
CA GLN A 190 -0.90 14.04 -10.80
C GLN A 190 -0.07 14.38 -12.05
N THR A 191 0.36 15.63 -12.17
CA THR A 191 1.22 16.08 -13.27
C THR A 191 2.64 16.26 -12.77
N PHE A 192 3.60 15.59 -13.41
CA PHE A 192 5.02 15.73 -13.13
C PHE A 192 5.67 16.68 -14.14
N ARG A 193 6.60 17.52 -13.67
CA ARG A 193 7.47 18.33 -14.52
C ARG A 193 8.81 17.62 -14.68
N VAL A 194 9.19 17.34 -15.93
CA VAL A 194 10.47 16.73 -16.31
C VAL A 194 11.51 17.81 -16.56
#